data_AF-A0A6M2D2K9-F1
#
_entry.id   AF-A0A6M2D2K9-F1
#
_cell.length_a   1.000
_cell.length_b   1.000
_cell.length_c   1.000
_cell.angle_alpha   90.00
_cell.angle_beta   90.00
_cell.angle_gamma   90.00
#
_symmetry.space_group_name_H-M   'P 1'
#
loop_
_entity.id
_entity.type
_entity.pdbx_description
1 polymer ?
#
loop_
_entity_poly.entity_id
_entity_poly.type
_entity_poly.pdbx_seq_one_letter_code
_entity_poly.pdbx_strand_id
1 'polypeptide(L)'
;MVFIDFSSVSDFWNFYRYRHQVANLAGKASHSMQFTRAFVQCRQISTSFCIVERIFPAYCDSVKLGHHQASNLLKRSIQCSRYAFSTMPGECSTLKFVKLTEHARAPTRGSAAAAGFDLYSAYDYQVPAGGRCVCLTDLQVAVPEGCYGRVAPRSGLASKHGIDVGAGVVDADYRGNLGVLLFNFGSTDFTVSRGDRIAQFICERITYPELVECKSLDETERGEGGFGSTGLRG
;
A
#
# COMPACT_ATOMS: atom_id res chain seq x y z
N MET A 1 -20.74 4.20 -16.29
CA MET A 1 -20.82 3.22 -15.18
C MET A 1 -19.40 2.84 -14.80
N VAL A 2 -18.86 3.41 -13.72
CA VAL A 2 -17.56 3.04 -13.17
C VAL A 2 -17.81 1.85 -12.27
N PHE A 3 -17.26 0.69 -12.60
CA PHE A 3 -17.25 -0.44 -11.67
C PHE A 3 -16.29 -0.09 -10.54
N ILE A 4 -16.82 0.12 -9.34
CA ILE A 4 -16.04 0.30 -8.12
C ILE A 4 -15.68 -1.10 -7.64
N ASP A 5 -14.39 -1.41 -7.68
CA ASP A 5 -13.84 -2.55 -6.95
C ASP A 5 -13.89 -2.20 -5.45
N PHE A 6 -14.70 -2.94 -4.69
CA PHE A 6 -14.78 -2.82 -3.23
C PHE A 6 -13.70 -3.70 -2.59
N SER A 7 -12.43 -3.37 -2.84
CA SER A 7 -11.28 -4.00 -2.18
C SER A 7 -10.62 -3.11 -1.12
N SER A 8 -11.08 -1.86 -0.93
CA SER A 8 -10.53 -0.98 0.11
C SER A 8 -11.56 -0.10 0.82
N VAL A 9 -11.70 -0.30 2.13
CA VAL A 9 -12.54 0.47 3.08
C VAL A 9 -11.81 1.73 3.59
N SER A 10 -10.56 1.98 3.17
CA SER A 10 -9.67 2.98 3.79
C SER A 10 -10.06 4.44 3.55
N ASP A 11 -10.74 4.74 2.45
CA ASP A 11 -10.83 6.12 1.95
C ASP A 11 -11.97 6.92 2.58
N PHE A 12 -13.01 6.24 3.08
CA PHE A 12 -14.15 6.89 3.75
C PHE A 12 -13.79 7.39 5.17
N TRP A 13 -12.93 6.68 5.89
CA TRP A 13 -12.56 6.99 7.27
C TRP A 13 -11.56 8.16 7.40
N ASN A 14 -10.71 8.36 6.39
CA ASN A 14 -9.74 9.45 6.38
C ASN A 14 -10.41 10.83 6.26
N PHE A 15 -11.55 10.92 5.56
CA PHE A 15 -12.31 12.17 5.44
C PHE A 15 -13.06 12.54 6.73
N TYR A 16 -13.55 11.56 7.48
CA TYR A 16 -14.34 11.80 8.70
C TYR A 16 -13.48 12.22 9.91
N ARG A 17 -12.26 11.66 10.05
CA ARG A 17 -11.31 12.04 11.13
C ARG A 17 -10.81 13.48 11.02
N TYR A 18 -10.63 13.99 9.80
CA TYR A 18 -10.12 15.34 9.58
C TYR A 18 -11.05 16.43 10.14
N ARG A 19 -12.38 16.20 10.10
CA ARG A 19 -13.37 17.19 10.54
C ARG A 19 -13.50 17.30 12.05
N HIS A 20 -13.21 16.24 12.81
CA HIS A 20 -13.35 16.22 14.27
C HIS A 20 -12.13 16.76 15.03
N GLN A 21 -10.92 16.71 14.44
CA GLN A 21 -9.70 17.22 15.08
C GLN A 21 -9.62 18.75 15.10
N VAL A 22 -10.19 19.43 14.10
CA VAL A 22 -10.17 20.90 14.01
C VAL A 22 -11.08 21.55 15.08
N ALA A 23 -12.16 20.88 15.49
CA ALA A 23 -13.11 21.41 16.47
C ALA A 23 -12.59 21.39 17.93
N ASN A 24 -11.69 20.46 18.26
CA ASN A 24 -11.23 20.26 19.65
C ASN A 24 -10.01 21.12 20.05
N LEU A 25 -9.28 21.67 19.08
CA LEU A 25 -8.07 22.47 19.33
C LEU A 25 -8.39 23.94 19.69
N ALA A 26 -9.59 24.44 19.37
CA ALA A 26 -9.97 25.83 19.63
C ALA A 26 -10.36 26.12 21.11
N GLY A 27 -10.59 25.08 21.94
CA GLY A 27 -11.24 25.24 23.25
C GLY A 27 -10.35 25.24 24.49
N LYS A 28 -9.02 25.06 24.40
CA LYS A 28 -8.19 24.72 25.58
C LYS A 28 -6.90 25.54 25.76
N ALA A 29 -6.87 26.79 25.31
CA ALA A 29 -5.71 27.67 25.53
C ALA A 29 -5.96 28.71 26.65
N SER A 30 -5.79 28.31 27.91
CA SER A 30 -5.55 29.28 29.00
C SER A 30 -4.69 28.65 30.11
N HIS A 31 -3.58 29.33 30.43
CA HIS A 31 -2.67 29.15 31.58
C HIS A 31 -1.37 28.35 31.37
N SER A 32 -0.27 29.11 31.14
CA SER A 32 0.88 29.26 32.06
C SER A 32 2.19 29.46 31.28
N MET A 33 2.86 30.58 31.61
CA MET A 33 4.01 31.18 30.92
C MET A 33 5.35 30.43 31.06
N GLN A 34 5.33 29.13 31.36
CA GLN A 34 6.55 28.31 31.46
C GLN A 34 6.75 27.35 30.26
N PHE A 35 5.71 27.12 29.45
CA PHE A 35 5.78 26.33 28.22
C PHE A 35 6.56 27.01 27.09
N THR A 36 6.75 28.32 27.18
CA THR A 36 7.19 29.15 26.03
C THR A 36 8.69 29.05 25.74
N ARG A 37 9.53 28.65 26.69
CA ARG A 37 10.98 28.50 26.44
C ARG A 37 11.37 27.15 25.82
N ALA A 38 10.64 26.07 26.12
CA ALA A 38 10.84 24.78 25.45
C ALA A 38 10.34 24.79 23.98
N PHE A 39 9.36 25.64 23.67
CA PHE A 39 8.78 25.75 22.32
C PHE A 39 9.66 26.51 21.32
N VAL A 40 10.49 27.46 21.76
CA VAL A 40 11.28 28.30 20.84
C VAL A 40 12.46 27.52 20.23
N GLN A 41 13.02 26.55 20.94
CA GLN A 41 14.09 25.70 20.40
C GLN A 41 13.55 24.54 19.54
N CYS A 42 12.24 24.27 19.63
CA CYS A 42 11.55 23.26 18.84
C CYS A 42 10.98 23.81 17.52
N ARG A 43 11.00 25.14 17.29
CA ARG A 43 10.49 25.75 16.05
C ARG A 43 11.35 25.53 14.80
N GLN A 44 12.57 25.00 14.93
CA GLN A 44 13.40 24.67 13.78
C GLN A 44 13.34 23.20 13.34
N ILE A 45 12.53 22.36 14.02
CA ILE A 45 12.32 20.98 13.61
C ILE A 45 10.82 20.75 13.50
N SER A 46 10.37 20.67 12.25
CA SER A 46 8.96 20.49 11.88
C SER A 46 8.36 19.24 12.53
N THR A 47 7.22 19.46 13.20
CA THR A 47 6.05 18.57 13.27
C THR A 47 6.31 17.07 13.53
N SER A 48 6.48 16.66 14.78
CA SER A 48 6.10 15.31 15.22
C SER A 48 5.81 15.28 16.72
N PHE A 49 4.52 15.21 17.04
CA PHE A 49 4.01 15.00 18.40
C PHE A 49 4.44 13.62 18.97
N CYS A 50 4.82 12.67 18.10
CA CYS A 50 5.24 11.31 18.45
C CYS A 50 6.57 11.20 19.22
N ILE A 51 7.46 12.19 19.15
CA ILE A 51 8.79 12.08 19.76
C ILE A 51 8.70 12.20 21.30
N VAL A 52 7.76 12.99 21.81
CA VAL A 52 7.68 13.28 23.25
C VAL A 52 7.09 12.10 24.02
N GLU A 53 6.06 11.42 23.50
CA GLU A 53 5.39 10.33 24.22
C GLU A 53 6.18 9.00 24.28
N ARG A 54 7.16 8.78 23.39
CA ARG A 54 7.96 7.53 23.38
C ARG A 54 9.33 7.64 24.03
N ILE A 55 9.87 8.85 24.17
CA ILE A 55 11.15 9.07 24.86
C ILE A 55 10.95 9.20 26.37
N PHE A 56 9.82 9.77 26.81
CA PHE A 56 9.54 10.02 28.23
C PHE A 56 9.45 8.74 29.09
N PRO A 57 8.76 7.65 28.66
CA PRO A 57 8.66 6.42 29.46
C PRO A 57 10.02 5.70 29.56
N ALA A 58 10.75 5.60 28.45
CA ALA A 58 12.05 4.93 28.40
C ALA A 58 13.15 5.67 29.19
N TYR A 59 13.09 7.01 29.26
CA TYR A 59 13.99 7.79 30.11
C TYR A 59 13.62 7.64 31.59
N CYS A 60 12.33 7.67 31.95
CA CYS A 60 11.86 7.45 33.32
C CYS A 60 12.22 6.05 33.87
N ASP A 61 12.17 4.99 33.04
CA ASP A 61 12.53 3.64 33.45
C ASP A 61 14.05 3.42 33.58
N SER A 62 14.85 4.17 32.81
CA SER A 62 16.32 4.10 32.88
C SER A 62 16.93 4.64 34.18
N VAL A 63 16.16 5.41 34.96
CA VAL A 63 16.61 5.98 36.25
C VAL A 63 16.52 4.97 37.40
N LYS A 64 15.95 3.76 37.19
CA LYS A 64 15.78 2.73 38.25
C LYS A 64 16.59 1.44 38.07
N LEU A 65 17.33 1.26 36.97
CA LEU A 65 18.05 0.03 36.68
C LEU A 65 19.51 0.31 36.29
N GLY A 66 20.44 -0.44 36.89
CA GLY A 66 21.89 -0.21 36.77
C GLY A 66 22.44 -0.15 35.33
N HIS A 67 23.56 0.58 35.20
CA HIS A 67 24.16 1.08 33.96
C HIS A 67 24.36 0.09 32.80
N HIS A 68 24.47 -1.23 33.06
CA HIS A 68 24.81 -2.19 32.02
C HIS A 68 23.59 -2.69 31.20
N GLN A 69 22.38 -2.70 31.77
CA GLN A 69 21.16 -3.19 31.10
C GLN A 69 20.44 -2.09 30.30
N ALA A 70 20.53 -0.83 30.72
CA ALA A 70 19.95 0.32 30.02
C ALA A 70 20.54 0.52 28.61
N SER A 71 21.83 0.21 28.41
CA SER A 71 22.51 0.41 27.12
C SER A 71 22.00 -0.51 26.00
N ASN A 72 21.57 -1.73 26.32
CA ASN A 72 21.07 -2.69 25.33
C ASN A 72 19.61 -2.44 24.96
N LEU A 73 18.78 -1.98 25.90
CA LEU A 73 17.40 -1.56 25.66
C LEU A 73 17.34 -0.26 24.83
N LEU A 74 18.21 0.70 25.13
CA LEU A 74 18.34 1.94 24.33
C LEU A 74 18.85 1.63 22.91
N LYS A 75 19.83 0.72 22.76
CA LYS A 75 20.33 0.29 21.44
C LYS A 75 19.26 -0.43 20.60
N ARG A 76 18.46 -1.31 21.22
CA ARG A 76 17.34 -2.00 20.54
C ARG A 76 16.23 -1.05 20.11
N SER A 77 15.87 -0.09 20.94
CA SER A 77 14.86 0.93 20.61
C SER A 77 15.36 1.95 19.57
N ILE A 78 16.65 2.29 19.56
CA ILE A 78 17.29 3.09 18.49
C ILE A 78 17.34 2.31 17.16
N GLN A 79 17.58 0.99 17.20
CA GLN A 79 17.60 0.16 16.00
C GLN A 79 16.20 -0.05 15.41
N CYS A 80 15.19 -0.27 16.26
CA CYS A 80 13.79 -0.37 15.85
C CYS A 80 13.24 0.97 15.31
N SER A 81 13.66 2.11 15.89
CA SER A 81 13.29 3.44 15.37
C SER A 81 14.01 3.81 14.07
N ARG A 82 15.23 3.34 13.83
CA ARG A 82 15.88 3.47 12.51
C ARG A 82 15.14 2.69 11.41
N TYR A 83 14.57 1.53 11.74
CA TYR A 83 13.72 0.77 10.80
C TYR A 83 12.33 1.42 10.63
N ALA A 84 11.76 1.99 11.70
CA ALA A 84 10.43 2.60 11.67
C ALA A 84 10.39 4.01 11.06
N PHE A 85 11.52 4.67 10.82
CA PHE A 85 11.59 6.09 10.40
C PHE A 85 12.20 6.31 9.01
N SER A 86 12.40 5.27 8.20
CA SER A 86 12.96 5.44 6.85
C SER A 86 12.00 6.06 5.83
N THR A 87 10.71 6.23 6.13
CA THR A 87 9.76 6.84 5.19
C THR A 87 9.69 8.35 5.36
N MET A 88 10.76 9.03 4.95
CA MET A 88 10.70 10.46 4.64
C MET A 88 9.61 10.69 3.58
N PRO A 89 8.59 11.54 3.83
CA PRO A 89 7.61 11.91 2.82
C PRO A 89 8.30 12.84 1.82
N GLY A 90 8.93 12.26 0.79
CA GLY A 90 9.69 13.04 -0.19
C GLY A 90 10.44 12.24 -1.24
N GLU A 91 10.64 10.93 -1.09
CA GLU A 91 11.24 10.16 -2.19
C GLU A 91 10.22 9.98 -3.32
N CYS A 92 10.57 10.51 -4.49
CA CYS A 92 9.89 10.25 -5.74
C CYS A 92 9.98 8.73 -6.01
N SER A 93 8.95 8.00 -5.63
CA SER A 93 8.86 6.54 -5.75
C SER A 93 8.85 6.16 -7.23
N THR A 94 10.04 5.97 -7.78
CA THR A 94 10.27 5.73 -9.20
C THR A 94 10.14 4.24 -9.48
N LEU A 95 9.15 3.85 -10.29
CA LEU A 95 9.06 2.49 -10.83
C LEU A 95 10.11 2.32 -11.94
N LYS A 96 11.08 1.44 -11.74
CA LYS A 96 12.10 1.11 -12.75
C LYS A 96 11.66 -0.14 -13.50
N PHE A 97 11.99 -0.23 -14.79
CA PHE A 97 11.74 -1.42 -15.59
C PHE A 97 12.85 -1.66 -16.61
N VAL A 98 12.99 -2.92 -17.04
CA VAL A 98 13.89 -3.35 -18.11
C VAL A 98 13.09 -4.17 -19.11
N LYS A 99 13.33 -3.93 -20.41
CA LYS A 99 12.81 -4.76 -21.48
C LYS A 99 13.74 -5.94 -21.70
N LEU A 100 13.21 -7.16 -21.61
CA LEU A 100 13.97 -8.39 -21.81
C LEU A 100 14.18 -8.71 -23.29
N THR A 101 13.26 -8.29 -24.14
CA THR A 101 13.24 -8.55 -25.59
C THR A 101 12.79 -7.31 -26.35
N GLU A 102 12.92 -7.32 -27.68
CA GLU A 102 12.34 -6.32 -28.58
C GLU A 102 10.81 -6.38 -28.67
N HIS A 103 10.20 -7.44 -28.15
CA HIS A 103 8.74 -7.57 -28.11
C HIS A 103 8.11 -6.74 -26.98
N ALA A 104 8.88 -6.49 -25.93
CA ALA A 104 8.44 -5.72 -24.77
C ALA A 104 8.13 -4.25 -25.12
N ARG A 105 7.01 -3.76 -24.60
CA ARG A 105 6.61 -2.36 -24.69
C ARG A 105 6.67 -1.69 -23.33
N ALA A 106 7.18 -0.45 -23.31
CA ALA A 106 7.24 0.33 -22.08
C ALA A 106 5.81 0.57 -21.55
N PRO A 107 5.55 0.35 -20.25
CA PRO A 107 4.24 0.64 -19.66
C PRO A 107 3.86 2.12 -19.86
N THR A 108 2.57 2.39 -20.09
CA THR A 108 2.08 3.77 -20.32
C THR A 108 0.96 4.11 -19.37
N ARG A 109 0.83 5.38 -19.01
CA ARG A 109 -0.27 5.85 -18.17
C ARG A 109 -1.41 6.38 -19.04
N GLY A 110 -2.63 5.89 -18.83
CA GLY A 110 -3.79 6.26 -19.67
C GLY A 110 -4.29 7.69 -19.49
N SER A 111 -3.99 8.33 -18.36
CA SER A 111 -4.30 9.74 -18.09
C SER A 111 -3.31 10.31 -17.06
N ALA A 112 -3.37 11.62 -16.78
CA ALA A 112 -2.49 12.24 -15.78
C ALA A 112 -2.67 11.63 -14.37
N ALA A 113 -3.90 11.21 -14.04
CA ALA A 113 -4.28 10.68 -12.73
C ALA A 113 -4.64 9.19 -12.75
N ALA A 114 -4.32 8.45 -13.83
CA ALA A 114 -4.58 7.02 -13.86
C ALA A 114 -3.75 6.31 -12.78
N ALA A 115 -4.41 5.44 -12.01
CA ALA A 115 -3.79 4.72 -10.91
C ALA A 115 -2.71 3.73 -11.35
N GLY A 116 -2.90 3.11 -12.53
CA GLY A 116 -2.01 2.09 -13.06
C GLY A 116 -1.36 2.47 -14.40
N PHE A 117 -0.26 1.78 -14.69
CA PHE A 117 0.38 1.77 -16.00
C PHE A 117 -0.15 0.59 -16.83
N ASP A 118 -0.69 0.86 -18.01
CA ASP A 118 -1.10 -0.19 -18.95
C ASP A 118 0.09 -1.12 -19.26
N LEU A 119 -0.12 -2.43 -19.08
CA LEU A 119 0.80 -3.50 -19.45
C LEU A 119 0.40 -4.09 -20.80
N TYR A 120 1.42 -4.44 -21.58
CA TYR A 120 1.26 -4.91 -22.95
C TYR A 120 1.67 -6.37 -23.08
N SER A 121 0.92 -7.14 -23.88
CA SER A 121 1.35 -8.49 -24.26
C SER A 121 2.58 -8.43 -25.16
N ALA A 122 3.61 -9.21 -24.87
CA ALA A 122 4.77 -9.36 -25.74
C ALA A 122 4.48 -10.33 -26.92
N TYR A 123 3.48 -11.20 -26.78
CA TYR A 123 3.18 -12.25 -27.75
C TYR A 123 1.68 -12.38 -28.03
N ASP A 124 1.37 -13.18 -29.05
CA ASP A 124 0.00 -13.58 -29.34
C ASP A 124 -0.41 -14.73 -28.40
N TYR A 125 -1.61 -14.64 -27.84
CA TYR A 125 -2.18 -15.68 -26.98
C TYR A 125 -3.66 -15.88 -27.27
N GLN A 126 -4.16 -17.06 -26.94
CA GLN A 126 -5.59 -17.35 -26.86
C GLN A 126 -5.92 -17.70 -25.41
N VAL A 127 -6.91 -17.02 -24.83
CA VAL A 127 -7.46 -17.32 -23.52
C VAL A 127 -8.77 -18.08 -23.73
N PRO A 128 -8.80 -19.41 -23.53
CA PRO A 128 -9.98 -20.22 -23.84
C PRO A 128 -11.20 -19.75 -23.03
N ALA A 129 -12.41 -19.91 -23.58
CA ALA A 129 -13.66 -19.68 -22.85
C ALA A 129 -13.70 -20.53 -21.57
N GLY A 130 -13.99 -19.91 -20.42
CA GLY A 130 -13.93 -20.56 -19.10
C GLY A 130 -12.50 -20.94 -18.65
N GLY A 131 -11.47 -20.51 -19.38
CA GLY A 131 -10.08 -20.89 -19.19
C GLY A 131 -9.21 -19.76 -18.63
N ARG A 132 -7.89 -20.00 -18.65
CA ARG A 132 -6.87 -19.05 -18.19
C ARG A 132 -5.61 -19.12 -19.05
N CYS A 133 -4.88 -18.02 -19.13
CA CYS A 133 -3.60 -17.93 -19.83
C CYS A 133 -2.64 -17.02 -19.08
N VAL A 134 -1.34 -17.33 -19.08
CA VAL A 134 -0.30 -16.42 -18.59
C VAL A 134 0.31 -15.72 -19.80
N CYS A 135 -0.02 -14.44 -19.96
CA CYS A 135 0.54 -13.59 -21.01
C CYS A 135 1.81 -12.91 -20.52
N LEU A 136 2.94 -13.14 -21.19
CA LEU A 136 4.21 -12.51 -20.84
C LEU A 136 4.26 -11.07 -21.37
N THR A 137 4.88 -10.19 -20.58
CA THR A 137 5.12 -8.79 -20.97
C THR A 137 6.55 -8.54 -21.44
N ASP A 138 7.45 -9.48 -21.16
CA ASP A 138 8.90 -9.34 -21.33
C ASP A 138 9.49 -8.11 -20.61
N LEU A 139 8.87 -7.76 -19.48
CA LEU A 139 9.34 -6.71 -18.59
C LEU A 139 9.87 -7.32 -17.30
N GLN A 140 11.01 -6.82 -16.83
CA GLN A 140 11.38 -6.90 -15.42
C GLN A 140 11.07 -5.56 -14.78
N VAL A 141 10.63 -5.57 -13.53
CA VAL A 141 10.30 -4.35 -12.78
C VAL A 141 11.04 -4.32 -11.45
N ALA A 142 11.39 -3.13 -10.99
CA ALA A 142 11.81 -2.89 -9.62
C ALA A 142 10.83 -1.88 -9.01
N VAL A 143 9.95 -2.40 -8.16
CA VAL A 143 8.92 -1.65 -7.45
C VAL A 143 9.59 -0.77 -6.39
N PRO A 144 9.14 0.48 -6.18
CA PRO A 144 9.65 1.32 -5.11
C PRO A 144 9.42 0.69 -3.73
N GLU A 145 10.33 0.96 -2.79
CA GLU A 145 10.22 0.47 -1.42
C GLU A 145 8.93 0.93 -0.73
N GLY A 146 8.41 0.08 0.17
CA GLY A 146 7.13 0.30 0.83
C GLY A 146 5.90 0.14 -0.08
N CYS A 147 6.09 -0.41 -1.28
CA CYS A 147 5.02 -0.79 -2.19
C CYS A 147 5.20 -2.23 -2.69
N TYR A 148 4.10 -2.84 -3.11
CA TYR A 148 4.13 -3.98 -4.03
C TYR A 148 3.48 -3.58 -5.36
N GLY A 149 3.75 -4.36 -6.40
CA GLY A 149 3.09 -4.19 -7.69
C GLY A 149 1.81 -5.01 -7.75
N ARG A 150 0.65 -4.36 -7.90
CA ARG A 150 -0.59 -5.06 -8.23
C ARG A 150 -0.83 -5.06 -9.73
N VAL A 151 -0.96 -6.23 -10.32
CA VAL A 151 -1.52 -6.39 -11.67
C VAL A 151 -3.04 -6.44 -11.56
N ALA A 152 -3.72 -5.44 -12.09
CA ALA A 152 -5.15 -5.25 -11.97
C ALA A 152 -5.86 -5.35 -13.34
N PRO A 153 -7.13 -5.77 -13.36
CA PRO A 153 -7.91 -5.85 -14.59
C PRO A 153 -8.19 -4.47 -15.20
N ARG A 154 -8.37 -4.43 -16.52
CA ARG A 154 -8.83 -3.24 -17.23
C ARG A 154 -10.35 -3.32 -17.37
N SER A 155 -11.06 -2.28 -16.92
CA SER A 155 -12.54 -2.27 -16.88
C SER A 155 -13.20 -2.54 -18.24
N GLY A 156 -12.56 -2.11 -19.35
CA GLY A 156 -13.05 -2.39 -20.69
C GLY A 156 -12.96 -3.85 -21.10
N LEU A 157 -11.93 -4.58 -20.65
CA LEU A 157 -11.79 -6.02 -20.93
C LEU A 157 -12.74 -6.83 -20.05
N ALA A 158 -12.87 -6.46 -18.77
CA ALA A 158 -13.81 -7.09 -17.85
C ALA A 158 -15.26 -6.95 -18.32
N SER A 159 -15.70 -5.73 -18.66
CA SER A 159 -17.11 -5.48 -19.00
C SER A 159 -17.53 -5.97 -20.38
N LYS A 160 -16.62 -6.00 -21.36
CA LYS A 160 -16.96 -6.37 -22.75
C LYS A 160 -16.66 -7.83 -23.10
N HIS A 161 -15.65 -8.41 -22.45
CA HIS A 161 -15.13 -9.73 -22.81
C HIS A 161 -15.11 -10.71 -21.63
N GLY A 162 -15.51 -10.29 -20.42
CA GLY A 162 -15.46 -11.16 -19.24
C GLY A 162 -14.04 -11.52 -18.81
N ILE A 163 -13.06 -10.66 -19.11
CA ILE A 163 -11.66 -10.91 -18.78
C ILE A 163 -11.31 -10.32 -17.42
N ASP A 164 -10.75 -11.16 -16.56
CA ASP A 164 -10.26 -10.78 -15.24
C ASP A 164 -8.78 -11.14 -15.08
N VAL A 165 -8.15 -10.61 -14.03
CA VAL A 165 -6.74 -10.85 -13.71
C VAL A 165 -6.62 -11.62 -12.41
N GLY A 166 -5.91 -12.75 -12.46
CA GLY A 166 -5.57 -13.59 -11.32
C GLY A 166 -4.20 -13.28 -10.72
N ALA A 167 -3.95 -13.85 -9.53
CA ALA A 167 -2.72 -13.70 -8.75
C ALA A 167 -2.40 -12.22 -8.45
N GLY A 168 -1.70 -11.56 -9.38
CA GLY A 168 -1.57 -10.11 -9.42
C GLY A 168 -0.67 -9.48 -8.36
N VAL A 169 -0.08 -10.23 -7.42
CA VAL A 169 0.89 -9.72 -6.44
C VAL A 169 2.31 -9.87 -7.01
N VAL A 170 2.99 -8.74 -7.22
CA VAL A 170 4.38 -8.67 -7.66
C VAL A 170 5.22 -8.07 -6.55
N ASP A 171 6.03 -8.91 -5.92
CA ASP A 171 6.88 -8.52 -4.80
C ASP A 171 7.97 -7.52 -5.23
N ALA A 172 8.38 -6.65 -4.31
CA ALA A 172 9.37 -5.61 -4.58
C ALA A 172 10.77 -6.16 -4.90
N ASP A 173 11.07 -7.38 -4.47
CA ASP A 173 12.32 -8.10 -4.73
C ASP A 173 12.24 -9.03 -5.97
N TYR A 174 11.08 -9.12 -6.63
CA TYR A 174 10.93 -9.90 -7.85
C TYR A 174 11.69 -9.26 -9.03
N ARG A 175 12.50 -10.05 -9.73
CA ARG A 175 13.27 -9.62 -10.92
C ARG A 175 13.07 -10.52 -12.14
N GLY A 176 12.06 -11.39 -12.10
CA GLY A 176 11.73 -12.26 -13.24
C GLY A 176 10.89 -11.54 -14.30
N ASN A 177 10.49 -12.28 -15.33
CA ASN A 177 9.62 -11.79 -16.39
C ASN A 177 8.19 -11.62 -15.86
N LEU A 178 7.69 -10.38 -15.88
CA LEU A 178 6.35 -10.03 -15.43
C LEU A 178 5.30 -10.70 -16.33
N GLY A 179 4.59 -11.68 -15.77
CA GLY A 179 3.46 -12.36 -16.39
C GLY A 179 2.12 -11.81 -15.91
N VAL A 180 1.14 -11.77 -16.81
CA VAL A 180 -0.25 -11.40 -16.52
C VAL A 180 -1.10 -12.67 -16.63
N LEU A 181 -1.63 -13.15 -15.50
CA LEU A 181 -2.57 -14.27 -15.49
C LEU A 181 -3.97 -13.75 -15.81
N LEU A 182 -4.45 -14.03 -17.02
CA LEU A 182 -5.81 -13.70 -17.45
C LEU A 182 -6.75 -14.87 -17.21
N PHE A 183 -7.93 -14.58 -16.69
CA PHE A 183 -9.09 -15.47 -16.66
C PHE A 183 -10.12 -15.01 -17.67
N ASN A 184 -10.72 -15.94 -18.40
CA ASN A 184 -11.82 -15.65 -19.31
C ASN A 184 -13.11 -16.30 -18.80
N PHE A 185 -13.98 -15.48 -18.21
CA PHE A 185 -15.32 -15.90 -17.77
C PHE A 185 -16.38 -15.78 -18.87
N GLY A 186 -15.98 -15.37 -20.07
CA GLY A 186 -16.85 -15.34 -21.25
C GLY A 186 -17.11 -16.73 -21.84
N SER A 187 -18.08 -16.79 -22.74
CA SER A 187 -18.48 -18.00 -23.47
C SER A 187 -17.72 -18.20 -24.79
N THR A 188 -16.77 -17.31 -25.11
CA THR A 188 -15.99 -17.34 -26.35
C THR A 188 -14.51 -17.13 -26.04
N ASP A 189 -13.64 -17.74 -26.83
CA ASP A 189 -12.20 -17.57 -26.69
C ASP A 189 -11.81 -16.12 -26.92
N PHE A 190 -10.92 -15.61 -26.07
CA PHE A 190 -10.42 -14.25 -26.16
C PHE A 190 -9.02 -14.27 -26.78
N THR A 191 -8.86 -13.57 -27.92
CA THR A 191 -7.56 -13.44 -28.58
C THR A 191 -6.83 -12.21 -28.04
N VAL A 192 -5.60 -12.42 -27.59
CA VAL A 192 -4.64 -11.38 -27.22
C VAL A 192 -3.62 -11.30 -28.33
N SER A 193 -3.47 -10.13 -28.96
CA SER A 193 -2.41 -9.90 -29.94
C SER A 193 -1.20 -9.25 -29.27
N ARG A 194 -0.01 -9.46 -29.82
CA ARG A 194 1.19 -8.74 -29.42
C ARG A 194 0.94 -7.22 -29.46
N GLY A 195 1.29 -6.55 -28.37
CA GLY A 195 1.09 -5.11 -28.22
C GLY A 195 -0.29 -4.69 -27.71
N ASP A 196 -1.21 -5.64 -27.46
CA ASP A 196 -2.47 -5.34 -26.79
C ASP A 196 -2.27 -5.00 -25.32
N ARG A 197 -3.08 -4.07 -24.83
CA ARG A 197 -3.11 -3.69 -23.41
C ARG A 197 -4.00 -4.65 -22.64
N ILE A 198 -3.40 -5.52 -21.85
CA ILE A 198 -4.10 -6.66 -21.23
C ILE A 198 -4.39 -6.47 -19.74
N ALA A 199 -3.60 -5.66 -19.04
CA ALA A 199 -3.76 -5.37 -17.62
C ALA A 199 -3.19 -3.98 -17.30
N GLN A 200 -3.27 -3.57 -16.04
CA GLN A 200 -2.60 -2.37 -15.55
C GLN A 200 -1.79 -2.69 -14.28
N PHE A 201 -0.64 -2.05 -14.13
CA PHE A 201 0.26 -2.22 -13.00
C PHE A 201 0.12 -1.04 -12.04
N ILE A 202 -0.29 -1.29 -10.81
CA ILE A 202 -0.52 -0.29 -9.75
C ILE A 202 0.53 -0.50 -8.66
N CYS A 203 1.23 0.56 -8.26
CA CYS A 203 2.12 0.51 -7.10
C CYS A 203 1.31 0.77 -5.84
N GLU A 204 0.99 -0.28 -5.09
CA GLU A 204 0.18 -0.18 -3.89
C GLU A 204 1.05 -0.10 -2.64
N ARG A 205 0.79 0.91 -1.81
CA ARG A 205 1.53 1.12 -0.57
C ARG A 205 1.17 0.05 0.46
N ILE A 206 2.19 -0.51 1.09
CA ILE A 206 2.06 -1.51 2.14
C ILE A 206 3.02 -1.21 3.28
N THR A 207 2.77 -1.88 4.41
CA THR A 207 3.70 -1.95 5.54
C THR A 207 4.18 -3.39 5.68
N TYR A 208 5.40 -3.58 6.19
CA TYR A 208 5.93 -4.89 6.56
C TYR A 208 5.94 -5.02 8.09
N PRO A 209 4.80 -5.34 8.74
CA PRO A 209 4.74 -5.46 10.19
C PRO A 209 5.45 -6.72 10.68
N GLU A 210 5.98 -6.68 11.90
CA GLU A 210 6.40 -7.87 12.61
C GLU A 210 5.17 -8.63 13.11
N LEU A 211 5.17 -9.96 12.98
CA LEU A 211 4.09 -10.81 13.47
C LEU A 211 4.29 -11.10 14.97
N VAL A 212 3.26 -10.84 15.77
CA VAL A 212 3.23 -11.11 17.22
C VAL A 212 2.02 -12.00 17.53
N GLU A 213 2.27 -13.18 18.08
CA GLU A 213 1.22 -14.10 18.52
C GLU A 213 0.68 -13.66 19.89
N CYS A 214 -0.66 -13.57 20.00
CA CYS A 214 -1.36 -13.11 21.20
C CYS A 214 -2.35 -14.18 21.68
N LYS A 215 -2.61 -14.24 22.99
CA LYS A 215 -3.63 -15.14 23.57
C LYS A 215 -5.07 -14.74 23.21
N SER A 216 -5.31 -13.45 23.03
CA SER A 216 -6.59 -12.87 22.64
C SER A 216 -6.39 -11.47 22.05
N LEU A 217 -7.37 -11.00 21.28
CA LEU A 217 -7.45 -9.63 20.75
C LEU A 217 -8.47 -8.80 21.55
N ASP A 218 -8.43 -7.47 21.40
CA ASP A 218 -9.42 -6.55 21.96
C ASP A 218 -10.77 -6.64 21.23
N GLU A 219 -11.85 -6.32 21.96
CA GLU A 219 -13.19 -6.27 21.37
C GLU A 219 -13.36 -5.01 20.51
N THR A 220 -14.03 -5.14 19.37
CA THR A 220 -14.39 -4.02 18.50
C THR A 220 -15.89 -4.01 18.26
N GLU A 221 -16.44 -2.85 17.87
CA GLU A 221 -17.86 -2.71 17.51
C GLU A 221 -18.31 -3.71 16.43
N ARG A 222 -17.42 -4.08 15.51
CA ARG A 222 -17.72 -5.08 14.46
C ARG A 222 -17.71 -6.51 14.99
N GLY A 223 -16.88 -6.81 16.00
CA GLY A 223 -16.73 -8.16 16.57
C GLY A 223 -16.53 -9.24 15.50
N GLU A 224 -17.30 -10.33 15.60
CA GLU A 224 -17.27 -11.47 14.67
C GLU A 224 -18.08 -11.25 13.36
N GLY A 225 -18.64 -10.05 13.14
CA GLY A 225 -19.49 -9.76 12.00
C GLY A 225 -18.75 -9.70 10.65
N GLY A 226 -19.02 -10.66 9.75
CA GLY A 226 -18.52 -10.72 8.38
C GLY A 226 -19.56 -11.22 7.37
N PHE A 227 -19.18 -11.36 6.08
CA PHE A 227 -19.99 -12.03 5.04
C PHE A 227 -21.44 -11.53 4.88
N GLY A 228 -21.64 -10.22 4.81
CA GLY A 228 -23.00 -9.65 4.69
C GLY A 228 -23.69 -9.41 6.03
N SER A 229 -22.95 -9.40 7.15
CA SER A 229 -23.45 -9.03 8.48
C SER A 229 -24.10 -7.62 8.54
N THR A 230 -23.88 -6.77 7.54
CA THR A 230 -24.45 -5.42 7.42
C THR A 230 -25.55 -5.29 6.35
N GLY A 231 -25.99 -6.37 5.68
CA GLY A 231 -27.06 -6.42 4.66
C GLY A 231 -26.92 -7.65 3.75
N LEU A 232 -27.97 -8.29 3.21
CA LEU A 232 -29.27 -7.84 2.69
C LEU A 232 -30.44 -8.34 3.55
N ARG A 233 -31.46 -7.50 3.79
CA ARG A 233 -32.78 -8.05 4.19
C ARG A 233 -33.25 -8.94 3.04
N GLY A 234 -33.53 -10.21 3.36
CA GLY A 234 -34.06 -11.21 2.43
C GLY A 234 -35.44 -10.87 1.91
#